data_AF-I3UEM5-F1
#
_entry.id   AF-I3UEM5-F1
#
_cell.length_a   1.000
_cell.length_b   1.000
_cell.length_c   1.000
_cell.angle_alpha   90.00
_cell.angle_beta   90.00
_cell.angle_gamma   90.00
#
_symmetry.space_group_name_H-M   'P 1'
#
loop_
_entity.id
_entity.type
_entity.pdbx_description
1 polymer ?
#
loop_
_entity_poly.entity_id
_entity_poly.type
_entity_poly.pdbx_seq_one_letter_code
_entity_poly.pdbx_strand_id
1 'polypeptide(L)'
;MRIAISGASGRMGRMLIEAVLARPELTLAAALDHAGSSHLGEDAGAFLGKATGVQLGSDLAALKDCDCLIDFTRPEGTLAHVQLAYSIR
;
A
#
# COMPACT_ATOMS: atom_id res chain seq x y z
N MET A 1 -13.88 -1.88 -3.86
CA MET A 1 -12.89 -2.82 -3.29
C MET A 1 -11.73 -2.02 -2.71
N ARG A 2 -11.37 -2.29 -1.46
CA ARG A 2 -10.34 -1.61 -0.68
C ARG A 2 -8.98 -2.27 -0.90
N ILE A 3 -8.06 -1.54 -1.50
CA ILE A 3 -6.76 -2.03 -1.92
C ILE A 3 -5.67 -1.50 -1.01
N ALA A 4 -4.83 -2.41 -0.52
CA ALA A 4 -3.54 -2.08 0.06
C ALA A 4 -2.43 -2.30 -0.96
N ILE A 5 -1.43 -1.41 -0.97
CA ILE A 5 -0.24 -1.54 -1.82
C ILE A 5 0.99 -1.57 -0.92
N SER A 6 1.84 -2.60 -1.03
CA SER A 6 3.14 -2.65 -0.36
C SER A 6 4.28 -2.36 -1.34
N GLY A 7 5.31 -1.65 -0.88
CA GLY A 7 6.33 -1.03 -1.74
C GLY A 7 5.81 0.24 -2.41
N ALA A 8 4.92 0.96 -1.72
CA ALA A 8 4.12 2.06 -2.24
C ALA A 8 4.95 3.25 -2.77
N SER A 9 6.09 3.59 -2.15
CA SER A 9 6.94 4.69 -2.65
C SER A 9 7.80 4.29 -3.85
N GLY A 10 7.93 3.00 -4.13
CA GLY A 10 8.70 2.47 -5.26
C GLY A 10 8.04 2.72 -6.62
N ARG A 11 8.80 2.52 -7.71
CA ARG A 11 8.31 2.73 -9.09
C ARG A 11 7.01 1.98 -9.37
N MET A 12 6.94 0.70 -9.01
CA MET A 12 5.74 -0.10 -9.25
C MET A 12 4.59 0.27 -8.30
N GLY A 13 4.87 0.54 -7.02
CA GLY A 13 3.87 0.99 -6.05
C GLY A 13 3.16 2.26 -6.52
N ARG A 14 3.91 3.24 -7.02
CA ARG A 14 3.35 4.47 -7.62
C ARG A 14 2.44 4.20 -8.82
N MET A 15 2.84 3.33 -9.74
CA MET A 15 2.00 2.96 -10.88
C MET A 15 0.70 2.28 -10.43
N LEU A 16 0.76 1.44 -9.40
CA LEU A 16 -0.42 0.78 -8.83
C LEU A 16 -1.34 1.78 -8.13
N ILE A 17 -0.79 2.74 -7.38
CA ILE A 17 -1.55 3.82 -6.76
C ILE A 17 -2.30 4.62 -7.84
N GLU A 18 -1.61 5.02 -8.90
CA GLU A 18 -2.24 5.71 -10.03
C GLU A 18 -3.37 4.89 -10.66
N ALA A 19 -3.14 3.58 -10.90
CA ALA A 19 -4.15 2.69 -11.46
C ALA A 19 -5.38 2.51 -10.54
N VAL A 20 -5.18 2.44 -9.22
CA VAL A 20 -6.27 2.39 -8.24
C VAL A 20 -7.07 3.70 -8.26
N LEU A 21 -6.39 4.85 -8.24
CA LEU A 21 -7.05 6.16 -8.25
C LEU A 21 -7.78 6.48 -9.56
N ALA A 22 -7.43 5.82 -10.67
CA ALA A 22 -8.09 5.96 -11.95
C ALA A 22 -9.40 5.16 -12.06
N ARG A 23 -9.71 4.27 -11.10
CA ARG A 23 -10.87 3.38 -11.15
C ARG A 23 -11.87 3.69 -10.04
N PRO A 24 -13.09 4.16 -10.35
CA PRO A 24 -14.07 4.58 -9.34
C PRO A 24 -14.57 3.44 -8.43
N GLU A 25 -14.49 2.19 -8.86
CA GLU A 25 -14.87 1.00 -8.09
C GLU A 25 -13.79 0.53 -7.09
N LEU A 26 -12.60 1.13 -7.15
CA LEU A 26 -11.48 0.84 -6.26
C LEU A 26 -11.26 1.98 -5.26
N THR A 27 -10.67 1.64 -4.12
CA THR A 27 -10.29 2.62 -3.10
C THR A 27 -8.92 2.25 -2.59
N LEU A 28 -7.97 3.20 -2.64
CA LEU A 28 -6.70 3.05 -1.94
C LEU A 28 -7.00 3.14 -0.44
N ALA A 29 -6.83 2.04 0.29
CA ALA A 29 -7.16 1.96 1.71
C ALA A 29 -5.91 1.94 2.60
N ALA A 30 -4.79 1.44 2.09
CA ALA A 30 -3.51 1.47 2.77
C ALA A 30 -2.35 1.55 1.75
N ALA A 31 -1.27 2.23 2.13
CA ALA A 31 -0.06 2.31 1.35
C ALA A 31 1.13 2.06 2.28
N LEU A 32 1.81 0.94 2.05
CA LEU A 32 2.85 0.41 2.91
C LEU A 32 4.21 0.48 2.26
N ASP A 33 5.23 0.73 3.07
CA ASP A 33 6.62 0.67 2.69
C ASP A 33 7.48 0.07 3.82
N HIS A 34 8.76 -0.15 3.56
CA HIS A 34 9.68 -0.60 4.59
C HIS A 34 9.86 0.47 5.69
N ALA A 35 10.03 0.04 6.94
CA ALA A 35 10.11 0.92 8.12
C ALA A 35 11.24 1.98 8.09
N GLY A 36 12.23 1.81 7.21
CA GLY A 36 13.33 2.75 7.01
C GLY A 36 13.13 3.70 5.83
N SER A 37 11.96 3.73 5.19
CA SER A 37 11.71 4.59 4.03
C SER A 37 11.68 6.06 4.46
N SER A 38 12.34 6.93 3.68
CA SER A 38 12.27 8.38 3.89
C SER A 38 10.91 8.98 3.53
N HIS A 39 10.05 8.21 2.88
CA HIS A 39 8.73 8.65 2.42
C HIS A 39 7.61 8.41 3.44
N LEU A 40 7.90 7.80 4.59
CA LEU A 40 6.89 7.55 5.61
C LEU A 40 6.23 8.86 6.08
N GLY A 41 4.90 8.84 6.22
CA GLY A 41 4.08 10.00 6.55
C GLY A 41 3.67 10.87 5.36
N GLU A 42 4.30 10.73 4.19
CA GLU A 42 3.86 11.41 2.96
C GLU A 42 2.50 10.86 2.51
N ASP A 43 1.68 11.71 1.87
CA ASP A 43 0.45 11.24 1.21
C ASP A 43 0.81 10.34 0.02
N ALA A 44 0.15 9.19 -0.08
CA ALA A 44 0.40 8.19 -1.11
C ALA A 44 0.21 8.74 -2.53
N GLY A 45 -0.60 9.78 -2.74
CA GLY A 45 -0.80 10.45 -4.03
C GLY A 45 0.03 11.71 -4.23
N ALA A 46 0.90 12.09 -3.29
CA ALA A 46 1.67 13.34 -3.36
C ALA A 46 2.50 13.45 -4.65
N PHE A 47 3.06 12.33 -5.13
CA PHE A 47 3.82 12.29 -6.39
C PHE A 47 2.98 12.59 -7.64
N LEU A 48 1.65 12.50 -7.55
CA LEU A 48 0.68 12.89 -8.58
C LEU A 48 0.13 14.30 -8.35
N GLY A 49 0.59 15.02 -7.33
CA GLY A 49 -0.01 16.29 -6.89
C GLY A 49 -1.42 16.12 -6.34
N LYS A 50 -1.76 14.94 -5.79
CA LYS A 50 -3.08 14.63 -5.21
C LYS A 50 -2.97 14.37 -3.72
N ALA A 51 -4.02 14.73 -2.98
CA ALA A 51 -4.20 14.30 -1.59
C ALA A 51 -5.19 13.13 -1.58
N THR A 52 -4.69 11.93 -1.28
CA THR A 52 -5.51 10.71 -1.15
C THR A 52 -6.10 10.57 0.25
N GLY A 53 -5.49 11.22 1.25
CA GLY A 53 -5.80 11.01 2.65
C GLY A 53 -5.20 9.70 3.22
N VAL A 54 -4.46 8.94 2.41
CA VAL A 54 -3.76 7.73 2.82
C VAL A 54 -2.29 8.07 2.94
N GLN A 55 -1.74 7.97 4.15
CA GLN A 55 -0.32 8.19 4.39
C GLN A 55 0.48 6.91 4.15
N LEU A 56 1.72 7.07 3.67
CA LEU A 56 2.69 6.00 3.61
C LEU A 56 3.08 5.56 5.02
N GLY A 57 2.82 4.29 5.33
CA GLY A 57 3.11 3.68 6.63
C GLY A 57 3.96 2.43 6.50
N SER A 58 4.37 1.87 7.64
CA SER A 58 5.06 0.56 7.71
C SER A 58 4.37 -0.44 8.62
N ASP A 59 3.22 -0.05 9.21
CA ASP A 59 2.45 -0.90 10.11
C ASP A 59 1.50 -1.80 9.33
N LEU A 60 1.73 -3.11 9.40
CA LEU A 60 0.89 -4.13 8.79
C LEU A 60 -0.54 -4.15 9.36
N ALA A 61 -0.78 -3.56 10.54
CA ALA A 61 -2.13 -3.41 11.08
C ALA A 61 -3.06 -2.61 10.15
N ALA A 62 -2.51 -1.77 9.26
CA ALA A 62 -3.27 -1.06 8.24
C ALA A 62 -4.00 -1.99 7.24
N LEU A 63 -3.62 -3.27 7.16
CA LEU A 63 -4.25 -4.25 6.28
C LEU A 63 -5.59 -4.78 6.79
N LYS A 64 -5.93 -4.53 8.06
CA LYS A 64 -7.11 -5.11 8.73
C LYS A 64 -8.42 -4.87 7.99
N ASP A 65 -8.57 -3.72 7.34
CA ASP A 65 -9.79 -3.33 6.63
C ASP A 65 -9.61 -3.31 5.10
N CYS A 66 -8.60 -4.01 4.58
CA CYS A 66 -8.35 -4.12 3.14
C CYS A 66 -8.90 -5.43 2.58
N ASP A 67 -9.52 -5.38 1.41
CA ASP A 67 -10.05 -6.57 0.72
C ASP A 67 -8.92 -7.33 0.01
N CYS A 68 -7.87 -6.62 -0.40
CA CYS A 68 -6.76 -7.18 -1.17
C CYS A 68 -5.46 -6.41 -0.91
N LEU A 69 -4.36 -7.14 -0.79
CA LEU A 69 -3.00 -6.61 -0.77
C LEU A 69 -2.32 -6.90 -2.11
N ILE A 70 -1.79 -5.85 -2.75
CA ILE A 70 -0.90 -5.95 -3.89
C ILE A 70 0.53 -5.68 -3.39
N ASP A 71 1.36 -6.72 -3.40
CA ASP A 71 2.72 -6.68 -2.86
C ASP A 71 3.76 -6.66 -3.99
N PHE A 72 4.46 -5.53 -4.14
CA PHE A 72 5.62 -5.37 -5.03
C PHE A 72 6.88 -5.03 -4.23
N THR A 73 7.07 -5.70 -3.11
CA THR A 73 8.30 -5.64 -2.32
C THR A 73 9.32 -6.71 -2.75
N ARG A 74 10.45 -6.78 -2.06
CA ARG A 74 11.45 -7.84 -2.24
C ARG A 74 10.94 -9.16 -1.65
N PRO A 75 11.44 -10.33 -2.08
CA PRO A 75 10.97 -11.64 -1.61
C PRO A 75 10.91 -11.80 -0.08
N GLU A 76 11.81 -11.14 0.65
CA GLU A 76 11.83 -11.17 2.13
C GLU A 76 10.60 -10.48 2.74
N GLY A 77 10.08 -9.42 2.09
CA GLY A 77 8.84 -8.74 2.50
C GLY A 77 7.59 -9.58 2.22
N THR A 78 7.58 -10.33 1.12
CA THR A 78 6.46 -11.18 0.71
C THR A 78 6.15 -12.30 1.71
N LEU A 79 7.16 -12.91 2.33
CA LEU A 79 6.94 -13.97 3.35
C LEU A 79 6.17 -13.48 4.58
N ALA A 80 6.50 -12.26 5.06
CA ALA A 80 5.78 -11.64 6.19
C ALA A 80 4.34 -11.30 5.82
N HIS A 81 4.09 -10.82 4.59
CA HIS A 81 2.73 -10.52 4.12
C HIS A 81 1.86 -11.77 3.98
N VAL A 82 2.42 -12.87 3.48
CA VAL A 82 1.68 -14.15 3.34
C VAL A 82 1.25 -14.69 4.70
N GLN A 83 2.13 -14.66 5.71
CA GLN A 83 1.76 -15.10 7.07
C GLN A 83 0.59 -14.29 7.65
N LEU A 84 0.58 -12.98 7.43
CA LEU A 84 -0.52 -12.13 7.89
C LEU A 84 -1.83 -12.43 7.17
N ALA A 85 -1.81 -12.61 5.84
CA ALA A 85 -3.00 -12.93 5.05
C ALA A 85 -3.67 -14.26 5.48
N TYR A 86 -2.89 -15.25 5.94
CA TYR A 86 -3.43 -16.49 6.51
C TYR A 86 -4.01 -16.35 7.92
N SER A 87 -3.63 -15.29 8.64
CA SER A 87 -3.97 -15.11 10.07
C SER A 87 -5.25 -14.31 10.29
N ILE A 88 -5.79 -13.64 9.26
CA ILE A 88 -7.00 -12.80 9.34
C ILE A 88 -8.25 -13.61 8.87
N ARG A 89 -8.27 -14.91 9.14
CA ARG A 89 -9.42 -15.78 8.81
C ARG A 89 -10.42 -15.87 9.94
#